data_AF-A0A2H0NZ71-F1
#
_entry.id   AF-A0A2H0NZ71-F1
#
_cell.length_a   1.000
_cell.length_b   1.000
_cell.length_c   1.000
_cell.angle_alpha   90.00
_cell.angle_beta   90.00
_cell.angle_gamma   90.00
#
_symmetry.space_group_name_H-M   'P 1'
#
loop_
_entity.id
_entity.type
_entity.pdbx_description
1 polymer ?
#
loop_
_entity_poly.entity_id
_entity_poly.type
_entity_poly.pdbx_seq_one_letter_code
_entity_poly.pdbx_strand_id
1 'polypeptide(L)'
;MDGGAFESFASSFTLIVEGTHTVSFYSIDLEGRVEATKTQTVGVDLTAPVVTLVSSGSLFSILAVDPVIAGAASGVGQIQYLVDVYPQCDVPRSTSAAPGTCENLSYAGPFELAAGTHTVYYAATDRVGNGGEVVYSSSIVVGQPASGPALTPVAGPIGVPFTIAGAGFGAYAGGNTKVKFGATAAALSLWNDTQIKGTIPGLSTGAYAVTVERQNASSVTVVSA
;
A
#
# COMPACT_ATOMS: atom_id res chain seq x y z
N MET A 1 -29.54 22.64 -28.80
CA MET A 1 -28.58 22.44 -27.67
C MET A 1 -27.29 23.17 -28.02
N ASP A 2 -26.57 23.70 -27.03
CA ASP A 2 -25.26 24.35 -27.21
C ASP A 2 -25.25 25.45 -28.29
N GLY A 3 -26.33 26.24 -28.35
CA GLY A 3 -26.51 27.29 -29.36
C GLY A 3 -26.91 26.81 -30.76
N GLY A 4 -27.08 25.49 -30.96
CA GLY A 4 -27.64 24.93 -32.19
C GLY A 4 -29.10 25.31 -32.41
N ALA A 5 -29.59 25.08 -33.64
CA ALA A 5 -30.96 25.40 -34.04
C ALA A 5 -32.01 24.69 -33.15
N PHE A 6 -33.18 25.32 -33.03
CA PHE A 6 -34.31 24.73 -32.32
C PHE A 6 -35.00 23.66 -33.17
N GLU A 7 -35.37 22.56 -32.52
CA GLU A 7 -36.15 21.48 -33.09
C GLU A 7 -37.38 21.22 -32.22
N SER A 8 -38.46 20.69 -32.81
CA SER A 8 -39.67 20.33 -32.05
C SER A 8 -39.36 19.18 -31.10
N PHE A 9 -39.65 19.38 -29.80
CA PHE A 9 -39.51 18.33 -28.81
C PHE A 9 -40.63 17.29 -28.97
N ALA A 10 -40.26 16.08 -29.40
CA ALA A 10 -41.20 14.97 -29.61
C ALA A 10 -41.08 13.88 -28.54
N SER A 11 -39.87 13.63 -28.03
CA SER A 11 -39.57 12.61 -27.03
C SER A 11 -38.30 12.95 -26.26
N SER A 12 -37.98 12.17 -25.24
CA SER A 12 -36.69 12.23 -24.56
C SER A 12 -35.52 12.00 -25.52
N PHE A 13 -34.36 12.55 -25.17
CA PHE A 13 -33.10 12.38 -25.88
C PHE A 13 -31.97 12.15 -24.87
N THR A 14 -30.83 11.66 -25.36
CA THR A 14 -29.64 11.35 -24.54
C THR A 14 -28.48 12.23 -24.99
N LEU A 15 -27.69 12.71 -24.03
CA LEU A 15 -26.40 13.32 -24.30
C LEU A 15 -25.31 12.24 -24.19
N ILE A 16 -24.54 12.06 -25.27
CA ILE A 16 -23.54 10.98 -25.38
C ILE A 16 -22.11 11.50 -25.51
N VAL A 17 -21.95 12.83 -25.47
CA VAL A 17 -20.65 13.49 -25.56
C VAL A 17 -20.33 14.02 -24.19
N GLU A 18 -19.09 13.83 -23.75
CA GLU A 18 -18.62 14.36 -22.49
C GLU A 18 -18.53 15.89 -22.51
N GLY A 19 -18.90 16.50 -21.40
CA GLY A 19 -18.78 17.94 -21.19
C GLY A 19 -20.03 18.58 -20.61
N THR A 20 -19.95 19.90 -20.46
CA THR A 20 -21.09 20.71 -20.02
C THR A 20 -21.91 21.18 -21.20
N HIS A 21 -23.19 20.78 -21.23
CA HIS A 21 -24.15 21.15 -22.25
C HIS A 21 -25.17 22.16 -21.73
N THR A 22 -25.63 23.04 -22.62
CA THR A 22 -26.73 23.98 -22.37
C THR A 22 -27.94 23.62 -23.24
N VAL A 23 -29.01 23.20 -22.59
CA VAL A 23 -30.32 22.96 -23.19
C VAL A 23 -31.11 24.26 -23.16
N SER A 24 -31.46 24.78 -24.33
CA SER A 24 -32.36 25.93 -24.49
C SER A 24 -33.72 25.45 -24.97
N PHE A 25 -34.80 25.94 -24.37
CA PHE A 25 -36.16 25.53 -24.69
C PHE A 25 -37.15 26.67 -24.54
N TYR A 26 -38.23 26.60 -25.32
CA TYR A 26 -39.41 27.46 -25.23
C TYR A 26 -40.61 26.70 -25.81
N SER A 27 -41.82 27.16 -25.53
CA SER A 27 -43.08 26.69 -26.08
C SER A 27 -43.75 27.75 -26.96
N ILE A 28 -44.59 27.27 -27.89
CA ILE A 28 -45.45 28.08 -28.74
C ILE A 28 -46.89 27.61 -28.47
N ASP A 29 -47.81 28.54 -28.21
CA ASP A 29 -49.22 28.20 -28.04
C ASP A 29 -49.96 28.02 -29.38
N LEU A 30 -51.24 27.64 -29.32
CA LEU A 30 -52.06 27.42 -30.53
C LEU A 30 -52.26 28.71 -31.34
N GLU A 31 -52.12 29.88 -30.71
CA GLU A 31 -52.19 31.19 -31.36
C GLU A 31 -50.83 31.68 -31.89
N GLY A 32 -49.78 30.87 -31.79
CA GLY A 32 -48.45 31.19 -32.31
C GLY A 32 -47.60 32.10 -31.42
N ARG A 33 -48.02 32.37 -30.18
CA ARG A 33 -47.24 33.19 -29.23
C ARG A 33 -46.10 32.36 -28.65
N VAL A 34 -44.91 32.92 -28.69
CA VAL A 34 -43.66 32.30 -28.24
C VAL A 34 -43.31 32.81 -26.84
N GLU A 35 -43.04 31.92 -25.90
CA GLU A 35 -42.53 32.33 -24.58
C GLU A 35 -41.04 32.75 -24.62
N ALA A 36 -40.57 33.37 -23.54
CA ALA A 36 -39.15 33.65 -23.39
C ALA A 36 -38.32 32.35 -23.30
N THR A 37 -37.19 32.31 -24.00
CA THR A 37 -36.27 31.17 -23.96
C THR A 37 -35.73 30.93 -22.56
N LYS A 38 -35.83 29.68 -22.11
CA LYS A 38 -35.26 29.19 -20.86
C LYS A 38 -34.04 28.34 -21.16
N THR A 39 -33.11 28.29 -20.22
CA THR A 39 -31.87 27.53 -20.34
C THR A 39 -31.64 26.65 -19.13
N GLN A 40 -31.14 25.43 -19.35
CA GLN A 40 -30.68 24.52 -18.33
C GLN A 40 -29.29 23.99 -18.70
N THR A 41 -28.37 24.03 -17.76
CA THR A 41 -27.04 23.44 -17.91
C THR A 41 -27.05 22.00 -17.38
N VAL A 42 -26.41 21.08 -18.11
CA VAL A 42 -26.31 19.65 -17.79
C VAL A 42 -24.86 19.20 -18.02
N GLY A 43 -24.26 18.55 -17.03
CA GLY A 43 -22.95 17.92 -17.18
C GLY A 43 -23.09 16.45 -17.60
N VAL A 44 -22.30 16.03 -18.59
CA VAL A 44 -22.16 14.65 -19.00
C VAL A 44 -20.74 14.23 -18.69
N ASP A 45 -20.62 13.26 -17.81
CA ASP A 45 -19.35 12.70 -17.39
C ASP A 45 -19.27 11.25 -17.89
N LEU A 46 -18.25 10.97 -18.69
CA LEU A 46 -17.97 9.65 -19.25
C LEU A 46 -16.57 9.15 -18.84
N THR A 47 -15.83 9.95 -18.08
CA THR A 47 -14.44 9.64 -17.73
C THR A 47 -14.39 8.95 -16.39
N ALA A 48 -13.67 7.83 -16.34
CA ALA A 48 -13.45 7.13 -15.09
C ALA A 48 -12.40 7.84 -14.20
N PRO A 49 -12.48 7.70 -12.87
CA PRO A 49 -11.46 8.21 -11.98
C PRO A 49 -10.09 7.54 -12.18
N VAL A 50 -9.03 8.32 -12.01
CA VAL A 50 -7.65 7.82 -11.95
C VAL A 50 -7.31 7.49 -10.51
N VAL A 51 -6.76 6.28 -10.28
CA VAL A 51 -6.38 5.78 -8.95
C VAL A 51 -4.88 5.68 -8.77
N THR A 52 -4.39 5.87 -7.55
CA THR A 52 -2.98 5.74 -7.19
C THR A 52 -2.84 5.15 -5.79
N LEU A 53 -1.99 4.15 -5.64
CA LEU A 53 -1.60 3.60 -4.34
C LEU A 53 -0.32 4.29 -3.85
N VAL A 54 -0.36 4.82 -2.63
CA VAL A 54 0.81 5.44 -1.97
C VAL A 54 1.08 4.75 -0.63
N SER A 55 2.32 4.82 -0.16
CA SER A 55 2.73 4.17 1.09
C SER A 55 3.70 5.02 1.91
N SER A 56 3.69 4.77 3.22
CA SER A 56 4.65 5.27 4.20
C SER A 56 4.96 4.15 5.18
N GLY A 57 6.01 3.36 4.90
CA GLY A 57 6.31 2.15 5.66
C GLY A 57 5.25 1.06 5.40
N SER A 58 4.63 0.56 6.48
CA SER A 58 3.55 -0.44 6.41
C SER A 58 2.16 0.17 6.17
N LEU A 59 2.03 1.50 6.20
CA LEU A 59 0.76 2.20 6.04
C LEU A 59 0.53 2.57 4.58
N PHE A 60 -0.60 2.13 4.02
CA PHE A 60 -0.99 2.33 2.62
C PHE A 60 -2.24 3.21 2.52
N SER A 61 -2.29 4.03 1.48
CA SER A 61 -3.47 4.84 1.15
C SER A 61 -3.77 4.76 -0.34
N ILE A 62 -5.05 4.75 -0.68
CA ILE A 62 -5.51 4.80 -2.07
C ILE A 62 -6.06 6.20 -2.30
N LEU A 63 -5.51 6.87 -3.30
CA LEU A 63 -5.96 8.16 -3.78
C LEU A 63 -6.72 7.95 -5.09
N ALA A 64 -7.81 8.68 -5.25
CA ALA A 64 -8.55 8.72 -6.50
C ALA A 64 -8.85 10.17 -6.87
N VAL A 65 -8.72 10.49 -8.16
CA VAL A 65 -9.05 11.80 -8.72
C VAL A 65 -9.93 11.56 -9.93
N ASP A 66 -11.10 12.19 -9.92
CA ASP A 66 -11.98 12.23 -11.07
C ASP A 66 -11.61 13.47 -11.93
N PRO A 67 -11.03 13.28 -13.13
CA PRO A 67 -10.54 14.39 -13.93
C PRO A 67 -11.68 15.21 -14.54
N VAL A 68 -11.50 16.53 -14.60
CA VAL A 68 -12.45 17.41 -15.28
C VAL A 68 -12.15 17.45 -16.77
N ILE A 69 -13.05 16.91 -17.59
CA ILE A 69 -12.94 16.90 -19.05
C ILE A 69 -14.08 17.73 -19.65
N ALA A 70 -13.74 18.66 -20.54
CA ALA A 70 -14.70 19.60 -21.15
C ALA A 70 -15.63 20.29 -20.12
N GLY A 71 -15.11 20.55 -18.91
CA GLY A 71 -15.84 21.19 -17.82
C GLY A 71 -16.78 20.27 -17.02
N ALA A 72 -16.84 18.97 -17.33
CA ALA A 72 -17.61 17.99 -16.58
C ALA A 72 -16.72 17.07 -15.73
N ALA A 73 -17.18 16.79 -14.51
CA ALA A 73 -16.71 15.74 -13.61
C ALA A 73 -17.81 15.50 -12.59
N SER A 74 -18.13 14.25 -12.27
CA SER A 74 -19.14 13.88 -11.29
C SER A 74 -18.55 13.75 -9.88
N GLY A 75 -17.22 13.66 -9.79
CA GLY A 75 -16.44 13.42 -8.60
C GLY A 75 -16.31 11.93 -8.30
N VAL A 76 -15.32 11.58 -7.47
CA VAL A 76 -15.12 10.20 -7.01
C VAL A 76 -16.35 9.75 -6.20
N GLY A 77 -16.85 8.56 -6.53
CA GLY A 77 -17.97 7.90 -5.85
C GLY A 77 -17.48 6.88 -4.82
N GLN A 78 -16.98 5.73 -5.28
CA GLN A 78 -16.51 4.64 -4.41
C GLN A 78 -15.10 4.21 -4.80
N ILE A 79 -14.28 3.90 -3.80
CA ILE A 79 -12.99 3.23 -3.96
C ILE A 79 -13.13 1.81 -3.42
N GLN A 80 -12.66 0.83 -4.19
CA GLN A 80 -12.66 -0.58 -3.85
C GLN A 80 -11.24 -1.16 -3.91
N TYR A 81 -10.93 -2.12 -3.04
CA TYR A 81 -9.65 -2.80 -3.04
C TYR A 81 -9.69 -4.24 -2.52
N LEU A 82 -8.68 -5.03 -2.92
CA LEU A 82 -8.37 -6.37 -2.42
C LEU A 82 -6.88 -6.47 -2.12
N VAL A 83 -6.55 -7.24 -1.08
CA VAL A 83 -5.17 -7.59 -0.73
C VAL A 83 -4.97 -9.09 -0.97
N ASP A 84 -3.93 -9.45 -1.71
CA ASP A 84 -3.44 -10.81 -2.00
C ASP A 84 -4.44 -11.76 -2.67
N VAL A 85 -5.62 -11.25 -3.02
CA VAL A 85 -6.70 -12.01 -3.64
C VAL A 85 -7.01 -11.38 -5.00
N TYR A 86 -6.90 -12.17 -6.05
CA TYR A 86 -7.31 -11.76 -7.40
C TYR A 86 -8.82 -11.45 -7.40
N PRO A 87 -9.30 -10.44 -8.15
CA PRO A 87 -10.69 -9.94 -8.13
C PRO A 87 -11.78 -10.88 -8.69
N GLN A 88 -11.78 -12.16 -8.30
CA GLN A 88 -12.88 -13.11 -8.53
C GLN A 88 -13.54 -13.48 -7.21
N CYS A 89 -14.21 -12.49 -6.62
CA CYS A 89 -14.97 -12.68 -5.40
C CYS A 89 -16.39 -13.17 -5.72
N ASP A 90 -16.72 -14.39 -5.32
CA ASP A 90 -18.09 -14.93 -5.35
C ASP A 90 -18.55 -15.25 -3.92
N VAL A 91 -18.60 -14.20 -3.09
CA VAL A 91 -19.01 -14.29 -1.68
C VAL A 91 -19.93 -13.12 -1.31
N PRO A 92 -20.86 -13.30 -0.36
CA PRO A 92 -21.73 -12.22 0.11
C PRO A 92 -20.93 -11.05 0.69
N ARG A 93 -21.35 -9.82 0.36
CA ARG A 93 -20.74 -8.61 0.94
C ARG A 93 -21.18 -8.40 2.38
N SER A 94 -20.26 -7.95 3.23
CA SER A 94 -20.50 -7.64 4.64
C SER A 94 -19.64 -6.47 5.08
N THR A 95 -20.25 -5.38 5.54
CA THR A 95 -19.52 -4.22 6.09
C THR A 95 -18.84 -4.53 7.43
N SER A 96 -19.18 -5.65 8.07
CA SER A 96 -18.52 -6.13 9.29
C SER A 96 -17.24 -6.90 9.02
N ALA A 97 -17.01 -7.34 7.77
CA ALA A 97 -15.75 -7.97 7.39
C ALA A 97 -14.62 -6.94 7.27
N ALA A 98 -13.38 -7.40 7.40
CA ALA A 98 -12.22 -6.53 7.30
C ALA A 98 -12.15 -5.89 5.89
N PRO A 99 -11.93 -4.57 5.78
CA PRO A 99 -11.68 -3.93 4.50
C PRO A 99 -10.53 -4.59 3.73
N GLY A 100 -10.66 -4.69 2.41
CA GLY A 100 -9.67 -5.33 1.53
C GLY A 100 -9.85 -6.85 1.38
N THR A 101 -10.93 -7.42 1.91
CA THR A 101 -11.31 -8.82 1.68
C THR A 101 -12.39 -8.95 0.62
N CYS A 102 -12.64 -10.18 0.16
CA CYS A 102 -13.75 -10.43 -0.75
C CYS A 102 -15.13 -10.15 -0.13
N GLU A 103 -15.33 -10.23 1.18
CA GLU A 103 -16.60 -9.79 1.77
C GLU A 103 -16.70 -8.26 1.92
N ASN A 104 -15.57 -7.54 2.01
CA ASN A 104 -15.56 -6.08 2.16
C ASN A 104 -14.49 -5.40 1.30
N LEU A 105 -14.86 -5.01 0.08
CA LEU A 105 -13.98 -4.26 -0.82
C LEU A 105 -13.85 -2.78 -0.47
N SER A 106 -14.70 -2.25 0.43
CA SER A 106 -14.83 -0.80 0.58
C SER A 106 -13.57 -0.21 1.19
N TYR A 107 -12.96 0.76 0.51
CA TYR A 107 -11.87 1.54 1.09
C TYR A 107 -12.44 2.58 2.06
N ALA A 108 -12.09 2.46 3.35
CA ALA A 108 -12.58 3.35 4.41
C ALA A 108 -11.50 4.33 4.93
N GLY A 109 -10.27 4.25 4.40
CA GLY A 109 -9.13 5.03 4.84
C GLY A 109 -7.83 4.23 4.80
N PRO A 110 -6.71 4.83 5.26
CA PRO A 110 -5.42 4.15 5.26
C PRO A 110 -5.46 2.79 5.97
N PHE A 111 -4.74 1.81 5.44
CA PHE A 111 -4.67 0.45 5.99
C PHE A 111 -3.23 0.00 6.16
N GLU A 112 -2.99 -0.89 7.12
CA GLU A 112 -1.68 -1.48 7.37
C GLU A 112 -1.57 -2.85 6.70
N LEU A 113 -0.41 -3.13 6.13
CA LEU A 113 -0.03 -4.46 5.67
C LEU A 113 1.03 -5.04 6.60
N ALA A 114 0.90 -6.35 6.88
CA ALA A 114 1.90 -7.07 7.65
C ALA A 114 3.22 -7.18 6.88
N ALA A 115 4.30 -7.58 7.57
CA ALA A 115 5.55 -7.85 6.90
C ALA A 115 5.39 -9.02 5.91
N GLY A 116 5.85 -8.83 4.68
CA GLY A 116 5.65 -9.80 3.62
C GLY A 116 5.55 -9.17 2.23
N THR A 117 5.38 -10.04 1.23
CA THR A 117 5.08 -9.62 -0.15
C THR A 117 3.58 -9.62 -0.33
N HIS A 118 3.04 -8.46 -0.71
CA HIS A 118 1.62 -8.27 -0.94
C HIS A 118 1.32 -7.83 -2.38
N THR A 119 0.11 -8.11 -2.85
CA THR A 119 -0.46 -7.56 -4.09
C THR A 119 -1.75 -6.83 -3.74
N VAL A 120 -1.84 -5.55 -4.09
CA VAL A 120 -3.07 -4.76 -3.88
C VAL A 120 -3.73 -4.51 -5.23
N TYR A 121 -4.97 -4.96 -5.37
CA TYR A 121 -5.87 -4.63 -6.48
C TYR A 121 -6.78 -3.51 -6.04
N TYR A 122 -6.96 -2.48 -6.86
CA TYR A 122 -7.77 -1.33 -6.49
C TYR A 122 -8.38 -0.65 -7.72
N ALA A 123 -9.59 -0.12 -7.53
CA ALA A 123 -10.34 0.58 -8.55
C ALA A 123 -11.22 1.65 -7.90
N ALA A 124 -11.69 2.60 -8.70
CA ALA A 124 -12.69 3.56 -8.27
C ALA A 124 -13.78 3.71 -9.32
N THR A 125 -14.97 4.03 -8.85
CA THR A 125 -16.09 4.51 -9.67
C THR A 125 -16.37 5.95 -9.30
N ASP A 126 -16.77 6.76 -10.27
CA ASP A 126 -17.28 8.10 -10.04
C ASP A 126 -18.72 8.07 -9.48
N ARG A 127 -19.41 9.22 -9.45
CA ARG A 127 -20.81 9.31 -8.95
C ARG A 127 -21.87 9.00 -9.98
N VAL A 128 -21.52 8.89 -11.26
CA VAL A 128 -22.45 8.53 -12.33
C VAL A 128 -22.26 7.09 -12.83
N GLY A 129 -21.30 6.37 -12.26
CA GLY A 129 -21.06 4.95 -12.48
C GLY A 129 -19.92 4.65 -13.46
N ASN A 130 -19.14 5.63 -13.91
CA ASN A 130 -17.96 5.35 -14.72
C ASN A 130 -16.88 4.73 -13.83
N GLY A 131 -16.58 3.46 -14.08
CA GLY A 131 -15.57 2.70 -13.37
C GLY A 131 -14.26 2.63 -14.16
N GLY A 132 -13.14 2.88 -13.48
CA GLY A 132 -11.82 2.67 -14.06
C GLY A 132 -11.52 1.18 -14.26
N GLU A 133 -10.59 0.88 -15.17
CA GLU A 133 -10.02 -0.47 -15.26
C GLU A 133 -9.42 -0.84 -13.89
N VAL A 134 -9.53 -2.11 -13.49
CA VAL A 134 -8.93 -2.57 -12.24
C VAL A 134 -7.41 -2.42 -12.33
N VAL A 135 -6.86 -1.54 -11.50
CA VAL A 135 -5.41 -1.33 -11.39
C VAL A 135 -4.85 -2.27 -10.33
N TYR A 136 -3.61 -2.75 -10.54
CA TYR A 136 -2.94 -3.62 -9.57
C TYR A 136 -1.47 -3.24 -9.38
N SER A 137 -0.95 -3.42 -8.17
CA SER A 137 0.49 -3.34 -7.89
C SER A 137 1.18 -4.66 -8.22
N SER A 138 2.37 -4.67 -8.83
CA SER A 138 3.05 -5.93 -9.21
C SER A 138 3.62 -6.74 -8.02
N SER A 139 4.02 -6.07 -6.93
CA SER A 139 4.32 -6.65 -5.61
C SER A 139 4.84 -5.56 -4.66
N ILE A 140 4.37 -5.57 -3.41
CA ILE A 140 4.74 -4.63 -2.36
C ILE A 140 5.47 -5.41 -1.28
N VAL A 141 6.73 -5.08 -1.01
CA VAL A 141 7.49 -5.69 0.10
C VAL A 141 7.39 -4.77 1.31
N VAL A 142 6.64 -5.22 2.32
CA VAL A 142 6.63 -4.57 3.62
C VAL A 142 7.74 -5.20 4.46
N GLY A 143 8.75 -4.40 4.80
CA GLY A 143 9.84 -4.87 5.65
C GLY A 143 9.33 -5.25 7.03
N GLN A 144 9.73 -6.40 7.55
CA GLN A 144 9.65 -6.65 8.98
C GLN A 144 10.52 -5.58 9.67
N PRO A 145 10.06 -4.89 10.74
CA PRO A 145 10.99 -4.10 11.53
C PRO A 145 12.12 -5.05 11.92
N ALA A 146 13.37 -4.66 11.63
CA ALA A 146 14.52 -5.49 12.00
C ALA A 146 14.41 -5.73 13.51
N SER A 147 13.98 -6.94 13.90
CA SER A 147 14.01 -7.33 15.30
C SER A 147 15.49 -7.36 15.65
N GLY A 148 15.95 -6.36 16.41
CA GLY A 148 17.32 -6.34 16.89
C GLY A 148 17.64 -7.66 17.59
N PRO A 149 18.93 -8.06 17.66
CA PRO A 149 19.32 -9.31 18.28
C PRO A 149 18.77 -9.43 19.71
N ALA A 150 18.03 -10.50 20.01
CA ALA A 150 17.47 -10.80 21.32
C ALA A 150 18.26 -11.92 22.00
N LEU A 151 18.80 -11.66 23.18
CA LEU A 151 19.58 -12.61 23.98
C LEU A 151 18.69 -13.34 25.00
N THR A 152 18.75 -14.68 25.01
CA THR A 152 18.05 -15.54 25.97
C THR A 152 18.98 -16.63 26.54
N PRO A 153 19.07 -16.80 27.87
CA PRO A 153 18.51 -15.93 28.89
C PRO A 153 19.29 -14.60 28.99
N VAL A 154 18.66 -13.55 29.53
CA VAL A 154 19.29 -12.22 29.74
C VAL A 154 20.24 -12.20 30.96
N ALA A 155 20.25 -13.26 31.76
CA ALA A 155 21.16 -13.47 32.88
C ALA A 155 21.33 -14.96 33.17
N GLY A 156 22.48 -15.34 33.71
CA GLY A 156 22.75 -16.73 34.13
C GLY A 156 24.17 -16.91 34.67
N PRO A 157 24.45 -18.00 35.39
CA PRO A 157 25.80 -18.33 35.83
C PRO A 157 26.72 -18.64 34.65
N ILE A 158 28.04 -18.57 34.91
CA ILE A 158 29.09 -18.92 33.96
C ILE A 158 28.84 -20.33 33.40
N GLY A 159 29.03 -20.49 32.08
CA GLY A 159 28.90 -21.77 31.39
C GLY A 159 27.47 -22.12 30.94
N VAL A 160 26.46 -21.36 31.34
CA VAL A 160 25.08 -21.57 30.87
C VAL A 160 24.96 -21.24 29.38
N PRO A 161 24.23 -22.06 28.60
CA PRO A 161 24.02 -21.76 27.19
C PRO A 161 23.15 -20.50 27.01
N PHE A 162 23.53 -19.65 26.07
CA PHE A 162 22.72 -18.55 25.58
C PHE A 162 22.37 -18.75 24.10
N THR A 163 21.28 -18.11 23.67
CA THR A 163 20.88 -17.95 22.28
C THR A 163 20.67 -16.47 21.99
N ILE A 164 21.26 -15.97 20.90
CA ILE A 164 20.92 -14.68 20.30
C ILE A 164 20.11 -14.97 19.04
N ALA A 165 18.84 -14.58 19.02
CA ALA A 165 17.98 -14.65 17.84
C ALA A 165 17.98 -13.29 17.12
N GLY A 166 18.04 -13.28 15.79
CA GLY A 166 18.04 -12.05 15.00
C GLY A 166 18.05 -12.34 13.50
N ALA A 167 18.57 -11.39 12.71
CA ALA A 167 18.79 -11.54 11.27
C ALA A 167 20.04 -10.75 10.86
N GLY A 168 20.68 -11.14 9.75
CA GLY A 168 21.83 -10.42 9.20
C GLY A 168 23.15 -10.65 9.95
N PHE A 169 23.26 -11.74 10.73
CA PHE A 169 24.55 -12.12 11.35
C PHE A 169 25.58 -12.60 10.32
N GLY A 170 25.14 -13.00 9.11
CA GLY A 170 25.99 -13.53 8.06
C GLY A 170 26.57 -14.91 8.38
N ALA A 171 27.35 -15.45 7.44
CA ALA A 171 28.01 -16.75 7.61
C ALA A 171 29.17 -16.68 8.61
N TYR A 172 29.40 -17.79 9.33
CA TYR A 172 30.54 -17.98 10.23
C TYR A 172 31.88 -17.75 9.50
N ALA A 173 32.74 -16.89 10.04
CA ALA A 173 34.00 -16.48 9.44
C ALA A 173 35.22 -16.82 10.33
N GLY A 174 35.15 -17.94 11.07
CA GLY A 174 36.25 -18.39 11.92
C GLY A 174 36.59 -17.39 13.02
N GLY A 175 37.88 -17.07 13.18
CA GLY A 175 38.39 -16.14 14.20
C GLY A 175 37.87 -14.70 14.09
N ASN A 176 37.21 -14.35 12.97
CA ASN A 176 36.62 -13.03 12.74
C ASN A 176 35.17 -12.92 13.23
N THR A 177 34.61 -14.02 13.75
CA THR A 177 33.26 -14.10 14.29
C THR A 177 33.32 -14.24 15.82
N LYS A 178 32.84 -13.24 16.56
CA LYS A 178 32.89 -13.23 18.04
C LYS A 178 31.58 -12.70 18.63
N VAL A 179 31.19 -13.26 19.77
CA VAL A 179 30.25 -12.60 20.69
C VAL A 179 31.03 -12.26 21.95
N LYS A 180 30.98 -11.00 22.39
CA LYS A 180 31.64 -10.56 23.62
C LYS A 180 30.61 -10.10 24.65
N PHE A 181 30.86 -10.45 25.90
CA PHE A 181 30.19 -9.91 27.08
C PHE A 181 31.18 -8.95 27.73
N GLY A 182 30.99 -7.64 27.52
CA GLY A 182 32.02 -6.65 27.80
C GLY A 182 33.26 -6.88 26.92
N ALA A 183 34.41 -7.09 27.54
CA ALA A 183 35.66 -7.38 26.82
C ALA A 183 35.90 -8.88 26.57
N THR A 184 35.14 -9.77 27.21
CA THR A 184 35.41 -11.22 27.21
C THR A 184 34.62 -11.92 26.10
N ALA A 185 35.32 -12.67 25.26
CA ALA A 185 34.71 -13.46 24.20
C ALA A 185 34.03 -14.72 24.76
N ALA A 186 32.82 -15.00 24.30
CA ALA A 186 32.09 -16.22 24.59
C ALA A 186 32.50 -17.38 23.67
N ALA A 187 32.44 -18.61 24.17
CA ALA A 187 32.57 -19.79 23.34
C ALA A 187 31.27 -20.00 22.55
N LEU A 188 31.38 -20.14 21.22
CA LEU A 188 30.23 -20.31 20.33
C LEU A 188 30.05 -21.77 19.94
N SER A 189 28.81 -22.24 19.96
CA SER A 189 28.40 -23.58 19.53
C SER A 189 27.60 -23.56 18.23
N LEU A 190 27.02 -22.41 17.85
CA LEU A 190 26.31 -22.22 16.58
C LEU A 190 26.46 -20.77 16.12
N TRP A 191 26.65 -20.56 14.82
CA TRP A 191 26.47 -19.28 14.17
C TRP A 191 25.85 -19.48 12.79
N ASN A 192 24.69 -18.89 12.55
CA ASN A 192 24.09 -18.73 11.24
C ASN A 192 23.45 -17.34 11.14
N ASP A 193 22.83 -17.03 10.00
CA ASP A 193 22.31 -15.69 9.74
C ASP A 193 21.20 -15.23 10.71
N THR A 194 20.48 -16.18 11.32
CA THR A 194 19.33 -15.88 12.19
C THR A 194 19.53 -16.26 13.67
N GLN A 195 20.57 -17.02 13.99
CA GLN A 195 20.82 -17.53 15.34
C GLN A 195 22.32 -17.65 15.66
N ILE A 196 22.67 -17.24 16.88
CA ILE A 196 23.98 -17.49 17.49
C ILE A 196 23.76 -18.20 18.82
N LYS A 197 24.47 -19.31 19.06
CA LYS A 197 24.46 -20.00 20.35
C LYS A 197 25.86 -20.10 20.92
N GLY A 198 25.97 -20.03 22.24
CA GLY A 198 27.24 -20.13 22.95
C GLY A 198 27.03 -20.33 24.43
N THR A 199 28.09 -20.20 25.22
CA THR A 199 28.03 -20.26 26.69
C THR A 199 28.49 -18.96 27.33
N ILE A 200 27.86 -18.58 28.44
CA ILE A 200 28.23 -17.37 29.19
C ILE A 200 29.69 -17.50 29.64
N PRO A 201 30.58 -16.55 29.29
CA PRO A 201 32.00 -16.64 29.60
C PRO A 201 32.27 -16.38 31.08
N GLY A 202 33.48 -16.75 31.53
CA GLY A 202 33.93 -16.50 32.91
C GLY A 202 34.08 -15.00 33.18
N LEU A 203 33.10 -14.43 33.88
CA LEU A 203 33.04 -13.01 34.24
C LEU A 203 32.70 -12.87 35.72
N SER A 204 33.13 -11.77 36.34
CA SER A 204 32.63 -11.38 37.66
C SER A 204 31.14 -11.05 37.59
N THR A 205 30.44 -11.08 38.73
CA THR A 205 29.04 -10.67 38.79
C THR A 205 28.88 -9.21 38.37
N GLY A 206 27.99 -8.92 37.40
CA GLY A 206 27.74 -7.58 36.91
C GLY A 206 26.88 -7.55 35.63
N ALA A 207 26.50 -6.35 35.20
CA ALA A 207 25.82 -6.13 33.92
C ALA A 207 26.87 -5.82 32.83
N TYR A 208 26.73 -6.46 31.67
CA TYR A 208 27.67 -6.34 30.55
C TYR A 208 26.93 -6.05 29.26
N ALA A 209 27.46 -5.15 28.44
CA ALA A 209 27.02 -5.01 27.06
C ALA A 209 27.40 -6.26 26.27
N VAL A 210 26.47 -6.77 25.45
CA VAL A 210 26.73 -7.91 24.57
C VAL A 210 26.92 -7.40 23.15
N THR A 211 28.09 -7.64 22.58
CA THR A 211 28.43 -7.21 21.22
C THR A 211 28.66 -8.41 20.32
N VAL A 212 27.99 -8.40 19.16
CA VAL A 212 28.16 -9.37 18.09
C VAL A 212 29.11 -8.78 17.05
N GLU A 213 30.26 -9.39 16.83
CA GLU A 213 31.29 -8.93 15.91
C GLU A 213 31.47 -9.93 14.75
N ARG A 214 31.45 -9.39 13.53
CA ARG A 214 31.88 -10.10 12.32
C ARG A 214 32.74 -9.16 11.48
N GLN A 215 34.03 -9.44 11.36
CA GLN A 215 34.90 -8.72 10.43
C GLN A 215 34.98 -9.47 9.10
N ASN A 216 34.65 -8.81 8.00
CA ASN A 216 34.99 -9.33 6.67
C ASN A 216 36.50 -9.20 6.51
N ALA A 217 37.20 -10.30 6.24
CA ALA A 217 38.65 -10.28 6.04
C ALA A 217 39.00 -9.31 4.91
N SER A 218 39.58 -8.16 5.27
CA SER A 218 40.19 -7.24 4.32
C SER A 218 41.69 -7.33 4.51
N SER A 219 42.37 -8.09 3.65
CA SER A 219 43.83 -8.08 3.56
C SER A 219 44.23 -7.44 2.23
N VAL A 220 44.85 -6.27 2.29
CA VAL A 220 45.66 -5.72 1.20
C VAL A 220 47.12 -5.92 1.61
N THR A 221 47.85 -6.77 0.91
CA THR A 221 49.29 -6.93 1.10
C THR A 221 49.99 -6.07 0.04
N VAL A 222 50.69 -5.02 0.46
CA VAL A 222 51.60 -4.28 -0.43
C VAL A 222 52.98 -4.91 -0.31
N VAL A 223 53.51 -5.44 -1.40
CA VAL A 223 54.93 -5.81 -1.51
C VAL A 223 55.67 -4.57 -2.03
N SER A 224 56.62 -4.05 -1.24
CA SER A 224 57.53 -2.99 -1.70
C SER A 224 58.53 -3.58 -2.69
N ALA A 225 58.73 -2.88 -3.81
CA ALA A 225 59.84 -3.10 -4.73
C ALA A 225 61.13 -2.44 -4.21
#